data_AF-A0A443VM03-F1
#
_entry.id   AF-A0A443VM03-F1
#
_cell.length_a   1.000
_cell.length_b   1.000
_cell.length_c   1.000
_cell.angle_alpha   90.00
_cell.angle_beta   90.00
_cell.angle_gamma   90.00
#
_symmetry.space_group_name_H-M   'P 1'
#
loop_
_entity.id
_entity.type
_entity.pdbx_description
1 polymer ?
#
loop_
_entity_poly.entity_id
_entity_poly.type
_entity_poly.pdbx_seq_one_letter_code
_entity_poly.pdbx_strand_id
1 'polypeptide(L)'
;MRIVDRDTFLSLPANTVYSLSSWSAELPSTSITGLYIKGDTVVGVDYYEQHVPDFDWDDSNQHADVVLAAAENSENIPLFLHSETRNGMFDERQMYVVWDKQDIQVLIERLQECL
;
A
#
# COMPACT_ATOMS: atom_id res chain seq x y z
N MET A 1 2.89 -11.23 -11.18
CA MET A 1 3.49 -9.95 -10.71
C MET A 1 4.56 -9.41 -11.66
N ARG A 2 4.90 -8.11 -11.57
CA ARG A 2 6.07 -7.50 -12.24
C ARG A 2 6.73 -6.41 -11.39
N ILE A 3 8.01 -6.17 -11.61
CA ILE A 3 8.75 -5.06 -10.97
C ILE A 3 8.89 -3.94 -12.00
N VAL A 4 8.56 -2.72 -11.62
CA VAL A 4 8.58 -1.56 -12.51
C VAL A 4 9.28 -0.38 -11.83
N ASP A 5 9.89 0.48 -12.64
CA ASP A 5 10.40 1.77 -12.19
C ASP A 5 9.27 2.77 -11.91
N ARG A 6 9.65 3.92 -11.36
CA ARG A 6 8.73 5.00 -10.99
C ARG A 6 7.94 5.53 -12.19
N ASP A 7 8.58 5.80 -13.32
CA ASP A 7 7.90 6.40 -14.48
C ASP A 7 6.86 5.44 -15.06
N THR A 8 7.21 4.15 -15.15
CA THR A 8 6.28 3.11 -15.55
C THR A 8 5.14 3.01 -14.54
N PHE A 9 5.41 3.01 -13.23
CA PHE A 9 4.38 2.97 -12.19
C PHE A 9 3.41 4.15 -12.27
N LEU A 10 3.91 5.38 -12.43
CA LEU A 10 3.08 6.59 -12.52
C LEU A 10 2.18 6.60 -13.76
N SER A 11 2.58 5.89 -14.82
CA SER A 11 1.76 5.70 -16.02
C SER A 11 0.63 4.68 -15.88
N LEU A 12 0.65 3.86 -14.81
CA LEU A 12 -0.37 2.85 -14.57
C LEU A 12 -1.71 3.47 -14.14
N PRO A 13 -2.84 2.87 -14.53
CA PRO A 13 -4.15 3.36 -14.13
C PRO A 13 -4.35 3.23 -12.61
N ALA A 14 -5.31 4.01 -12.10
CA ALA A 14 -5.86 3.80 -10.77
C ALA A 14 -6.41 2.36 -10.61
N ASN A 15 -6.57 1.91 -9.36
CA ASN A 15 -6.88 0.55 -8.96
C ASN A 15 -5.79 -0.48 -9.29
N THR A 16 -4.54 -0.03 -9.42
CA THR A 16 -3.38 -0.94 -9.52
C THR A 16 -2.94 -1.35 -8.11
N VAL A 17 -2.91 -2.65 -7.82
CA VAL A 17 -2.38 -3.14 -6.54
C VAL A 17 -0.86 -3.23 -6.61
N TYR A 18 -0.18 -2.66 -5.62
CA TYR A 18 1.28 -2.62 -5.60
C TYR A 18 1.87 -2.73 -4.19
N SER A 19 3.18 -2.90 -4.15
CA SER A 19 4.02 -2.80 -2.96
C SER A 19 5.27 -2.00 -3.28
N LEU A 20 5.84 -1.34 -2.27
CA LEU A 20 7.16 -0.72 -2.41
C LEU A 20 8.21 -1.81 -2.45
N SER A 21 9.16 -1.68 -3.38
CA SER A 21 10.22 -2.65 -3.59
C SER A 21 11.58 -2.01 -3.47
N SER A 22 12.45 -2.71 -2.74
CA SER A 22 13.90 -2.41 -2.71
C SER A 22 14.68 -3.25 -3.73
N TRP A 23 13.98 -4.02 -4.57
CA TRP A 23 14.61 -4.90 -5.55
C TRP A 23 15.07 -4.06 -6.72
N SER A 24 16.38 -3.96 -6.90
CA SER A 24 16.98 -3.31 -8.06
C SER A 24 18.05 -4.23 -8.67
N ALA A 25 18.36 -4.01 -9.95
CA ALA A 25 19.43 -4.76 -10.61
C ALA A 25 20.81 -4.46 -10.00
N GLU A 26 20.98 -3.29 -9.37
CA GLU A 26 22.24 -2.83 -8.76
C GLU A 26 22.40 -3.33 -7.33
N LEU A 27 21.29 -3.43 -6.59
CA LEU A 27 21.22 -3.88 -5.20
C LEU A 27 20.12 -4.94 -5.08
N PRO A 28 20.45 -6.23 -5.21
CA PRO A 28 19.49 -7.31 -5.03
C PRO A 28 19.11 -7.42 -3.55
N SER A 29 18.01 -6.77 -3.19
CA SER A 29 17.29 -6.97 -1.94
C SER A 29 16.13 -7.96 -2.15
N THR A 30 15.61 -8.51 -1.06
CA THR A 30 14.38 -9.33 -1.06
C THR A 30 13.22 -8.64 -0.34
N SER A 31 13.40 -7.42 0.14
CA SER A 31 12.38 -6.71 0.91
C SER A 31 11.32 -6.05 0.03
N ILE A 32 10.07 -6.43 0.25
CA ILE A 32 8.84 -5.81 -0.26
C ILE A 32 8.10 -5.25 0.95
N THR A 33 7.59 -4.02 0.83
CA THR A 33 6.93 -3.33 1.95
C THR A 33 5.50 -2.96 1.59
N GLY A 34 4.58 -3.33 2.48
CA GLY A 34 3.16 -2.99 2.42
C GLY A 34 2.41 -3.62 1.25
N LEU A 35 1.09 -3.42 1.26
CA LEU A 35 0.19 -3.71 0.15
C LEU A 35 -0.69 -2.47 0.00
N TYR A 36 -0.73 -1.93 -1.21
CA TYR A 36 -1.35 -0.65 -1.49
C TYR A 36 -2.18 -0.73 -2.76
N ILE A 37 -3.14 0.19 -2.87
CA ILE A 37 -3.91 0.41 -4.10
C ILE A 37 -3.55 1.80 -4.61
N LYS A 38 -3.05 1.86 -5.84
CA LYS A 38 -2.73 3.11 -6.53
C LYS A 38 -4.03 3.79 -6.97
N GLY A 39 -4.21 5.06 -6.61
CA GLY A 39 -5.22 5.96 -7.15
C GLY A 39 -4.70 6.76 -8.36
N ASP A 40 -5.30 7.92 -8.59
CA ASP A 40 -4.94 8.77 -9.72
C ASP A 40 -3.55 9.41 -9.54
N THR A 41 -2.83 9.55 -10.65
CA THR A 41 -1.57 10.30 -10.69
C THR A 41 -1.89 11.80 -10.78
N VAL A 42 -1.32 12.60 -9.88
CA VAL A 42 -1.53 14.05 -9.76
C VAL A 42 -0.27 14.76 -10.23
N VAL A 43 -0.43 15.72 -11.16
CA VAL A 43 0.65 16.57 -11.71
C VAL A 43 1.89 15.81 -12.22
N GLY A 44 1.74 14.52 -12.55
CA GLY A 44 2.77 13.67 -13.15
C GLY A 44 3.89 13.21 -12.20
N VAL A 45 3.83 13.58 -10.92
CA VAL A 45 4.87 13.23 -9.94
C VAL A 45 4.32 12.62 -8.66
N ASP A 46 3.09 12.98 -8.29
CA ASP A 46 2.42 12.46 -7.11
C ASP A 46 1.34 11.47 -7.53
N TYR A 47 0.87 10.68 -6.59
CA TYR A 47 -0.30 9.83 -6.80
C TYR A 47 -1.06 9.65 -5.50
N TYR A 48 -2.35 9.33 -5.62
CA TYR A 48 -3.13 8.89 -4.49
C TYR A 48 -2.85 7.42 -4.17
N GLU A 49 -2.90 7.03 -2.90
CA GLU A 49 -2.73 5.65 -2.47
C GLU A 49 -3.67 5.29 -1.32
N GLN A 50 -4.03 4.01 -1.27
CA GLN A 50 -4.79 3.41 -0.17
C GLN A 50 -3.96 2.29 0.43
N HIS A 51 -3.91 2.21 1.76
CA HIS A 51 -3.15 1.17 2.49
C HIS A 51 -4.05 -0.06 2.70
N VAL A 52 -3.45 -1.26 2.67
CA VAL A 52 -4.16 -2.51 2.94
C VAL A 52 -3.36 -3.33 3.96
N PRO A 53 -3.82 -3.46 5.21
CA PRO A 53 -5.01 -2.81 5.78
C PRO A 53 -4.81 -1.30 6.02
N ASP A 54 -5.93 -0.58 6.13
CA ASP A 54 -6.01 0.76 6.71
C ASP A 54 -7.18 0.80 7.73
N PHE A 55 -7.28 1.87 8.50
CA PHE A 55 -8.21 2.00 9.62
C PHE A 55 -9.00 3.30 9.54
N ASP A 56 -10.17 3.31 10.16
CA ASP A 56 -10.98 4.52 10.22
C ASP A 56 -10.39 5.48 11.24
N TRP A 57 -10.12 6.68 10.76
CA TRP A 57 -9.23 7.66 11.37
C TRP A 57 -9.99 8.99 11.29
N ASP A 58 -11.12 9.06 12.02
CA ASP A 58 -12.05 10.19 12.03
C ASP A 58 -11.34 11.55 12.29
N ASP A 59 -10.26 11.54 13.08
CA ASP A 59 -9.45 12.70 13.42
C ASP A 59 -7.98 12.31 13.63
N SER A 60 -7.09 12.89 12.82
CA SER A 60 -5.63 12.70 12.91
C SER A 60 -5.04 12.97 14.30
N ASN A 61 -5.69 13.81 15.10
CA ASN A 61 -5.24 14.12 16.46
C ASN A 61 -5.56 12.99 17.46
N GLN A 62 -6.45 12.06 17.12
CA GLN A 62 -6.92 11.00 18.01
C GLN A 62 -6.29 9.63 17.70
N HIS A 63 -5.51 9.51 16.62
CA HIS A 63 -4.92 8.22 16.22
C HIS A 63 -4.06 7.62 17.33
N ALA A 64 -3.22 8.44 17.95
CA ALA A 64 -2.33 7.99 19.01
C ALA A 64 -3.11 7.45 20.20
N ASP A 65 -4.17 8.14 20.61
CA ASP A 65 -5.02 7.74 21.75
C ASP A 65 -5.78 6.45 21.46
N VAL A 66 -6.33 6.29 20.25
CA VAL A 66 -7.02 5.06 19.83
C VAL A 66 -6.06 3.88 19.77
N VAL A 67 -4.85 4.06 19.23
CA VAL A 67 -3.82 3.01 19.18
C VAL A 67 -3.36 2.65 20.59
N LEU A 68 -3.14 3.64 21.47
CA LEU A 68 -2.78 3.42 22.87
C LEU A 68 -3.88 2.62 23.59
N ALA A 69 -5.14 3.04 23.48
CA ALA A 69 -6.27 2.35 24.08
C ALA A 69 -6.41 0.91 23.56
N ALA A 70 -6.25 0.69 22.25
CA ALA A 70 -6.28 -0.65 21.67
C ALA A 70 -5.13 -1.54 22.18
N ALA A 71 -3.92 -0.99 22.30
CA ALA A 71 -2.76 -1.71 22.80
C ALA A 71 -2.86 -2.06 24.29
N GLU A 72 -3.42 -1.15 25.10
CA GLU A 72 -3.56 -1.33 26.55
C GLU A 72 -4.77 -2.19 26.93
N ASN A 73 -5.90 -1.99 26.25
CA ASN A 73 -7.19 -2.59 26.62
C ASN A 73 -7.59 -3.75 25.70
N SER A 74 -6.76 -4.11 24.71
CA SER A 74 -7.10 -5.11 23.68
C SER A 74 -8.39 -4.78 22.92
N GLU A 75 -8.67 -3.48 22.73
CA GLU A 75 -9.82 -3.03 21.96
C GLU A 75 -9.58 -3.21 20.45
N ASN A 76 -10.66 -3.49 19.72
CA ASN A 76 -10.60 -3.66 18.27
C ASN A 76 -10.59 -2.30 17.59
N ILE A 77 -9.62 -2.07 16.71
CA ILE A 77 -9.64 -0.94 15.77
C ILE A 77 -10.35 -1.41 14.49
N PRO A 78 -11.44 -0.75 14.07
CA PRO A 78 -12.16 -1.14 12.87
C PRO A 78 -11.30 -0.93 11.62
N LEU A 79 -11.28 -1.93 10.75
CA LEU A 79 -10.66 -1.84 9.43
C LEU A 79 -11.48 -0.93 8.51
N PHE A 80 -10.81 -0.07 7.76
CA PHE A 80 -11.41 0.80 6.76
C PHE A 80 -10.55 0.83 5.51
N LEU A 81 -11.06 0.31 4.40
CA LEU A 81 -10.27 0.08 3.18
C LEU A 81 -10.53 1.13 2.08
N HIS A 82 -11.14 2.25 2.43
CA HIS A 82 -11.53 3.30 1.48
C HIS A 82 -10.91 4.65 1.81
N SER A 83 -9.95 4.68 2.73
CA SER A 83 -9.13 5.84 3.04
C SER A 83 -8.08 6.01 1.94
N GLU A 84 -7.98 7.23 1.41
CA GLU A 84 -7.06 7.59 0.35
C GLU A 84 -6.19 8.76 0.81
N THR A 85 -4.89 8.63 0.61
CA THR A 85 -3.90 9.65 0.97
C THR A 85 -3.07 10.02 -0.26
N ARG A 86 -2.43 11.18 -0.25
CA ARG A 86 -1.53 11.60 -1.33
C ARG A 86 -0.10 11.22 -1.00
N ASN A 87 0.53 10.46 -1.88
CA ASN A 87 1.94 10.13 -1.81
C ASN A 87 2.72 10.94 -2.87
N GLY A 88 3.68 11.74 -2.41
CA GLY A 88 4.54 12.54 -3.29
C GLY A 88 5.79 11.81 -3.79
N MET A 89 6.05 10.58 -3.33
CA MET A 89 7.26 9.76 -3.49
C MET A 89 8.35 10.36 -4.41
N PHE A 90 9.21 11.18 -3.80
CA PHE A 90 10.23 11.96 -4.50
C PHE A 90 11.50 11.17 -4.86
N ASP A 91 11.61 9.92 -4.43
CA ASP A 91 12.75 9.07 -4.81
C ASP A 91 12.56 8.54 -6.24
N GLU A 92 13.33 9.09 -7.17
CA GLU A 92 13.34 8.69 -8.58
C GLU A 92 13.78 7.23 -8.80
N ARG A 93 14.51 6.65 -7.84
CA ARG A 93 15.00 5.26 -7.90
C ARG A 93 14.02 4.26 -7.27
N GLN A 94 12.88 4.73 -6.77
CA GLN A 94 11.89 3.84 -6.17
C GLN A 94 11.38 2.82 -7.19
N MET A 95 11.47 1.54 -6.81
CA MET A 95 10.93 0.42 -7.58
C MET A 95 9.62 -0.07 -6.98
N TYR A 96 8.73 -0.58 -7.80
CA TYR A 96 7.40 -1.04 -7.37
C TYR A 96 7.20 -2.48 -7.80
N VAL A 97 6.65 -3.31 -6.90
CA VAL A 97 6.08 -4.60 -7.29
C VAL A 97 4.60 -4.34 -7.60
N VAL A 98 4.21 -4.59 -8.84
CA VAL A 98 2.82 -4.51 -9.29
C VAL A 98 2.27 -5.93 -9.37
N TRP A 99 1.20 -6.16 -8.60
CA TRP A 99 0.53 -7.43 -8.50
C TRP A 99 -0.47 -7.58 -9.64
N ASP A 100 -0.50 -8.74 -10.28
CA ASP A 100 -1.56 -9.05 -11.23
C ASP A 100 -2.77 -9.67 -10.52
N LYS A 101 -3.85 -9.83 -11.28
CA LYS A 101 -5.11 -10.35 -10.74
C LYS A 101 -4.94 -11.76 -10.15
N GLN A 102 -4.15 -12.60 -10.81
CA GLN A 102 -3.93 -13.98 -10.41
C GLN A 102 -3.16 -14.04 -9.08
N ASP A 103 -2.14 -13.20 -8.90
CA ASP A 103 -1.40 -13.11 -7.63
C ASP A 103 -2.35 -12.76 -6.47
N ILE A 104 -3.22 -11.76 -6.68
CA ILE A 104 -4.18 -11.32 -5.66
C ILE A 104 -5.23 -12.38 -5.37
N GLN A 105 -5.69 -13.14 -6.37
CA GLN A 105 -6.61 -14.25 -6.16
C GLN A 105 -6.00 -15.32 -5.26
N VAL A 106 -4.74 -15.71 -5.51
CA VAL A 106 -4.02 -16.68 -4.66
C VAL A 106 -3.85 -16.15 -3.24
N LEU A 107 -3.55 -14.85 -3.07
CA LEU A 107 -3.48 -14.23 -1.74
C LEU A 107 -4.82 -14.30 -1.01
N ILE A 108 -5.93 -13.96 -1.68
CA ILE A 108 -7.27 -14.03 -1.10
C ILE A 108 -7.60 -15.46 -0.65
N GLU A 109 -7.36 -16.45 -1.50
CA GLU A 109 -7.58 -17.87 -1.16
C GLU A 109 -6.80 -18.26 0.09
N ARG A 110 -5.52 -17.88 0.18
CA ARG A 110 -4.70 -18.18 1.35
C ARG A 110 -5.20 -17.48 2.63
N LEU A 111 -5.67 -16.24 2.52
CA LEU A 111 -6.23 -15.51 3.67
C LEU A 111 -7.54 -16.13 4.16
N GLN A 112 -8.38 -16.63 3.26
CA GLN A 112 -9.62 -17.32 3.62
C GLN A 112 -9.38 -18.63 4.38
N GLU A 113 -8.28 -19.34 4.10
CA GLU A 113 -7.88 -20.53 4.85
C GLU A 113 -7.41 -20.24 6.29
N CYS A 114 -7.12 -18.98 6.62
CA CYS A 114 -6.68 -18.57 7.96
C CYS A 114 -7.84 -18.18 8.90
N LEU A 115 -9.07 -18.18 8.39
CA LEU A 115 -10.30 -17.84 9.11
C LEU A 115 -11.05 -19.11 9.53
#